data_AF-A0A537B8J4-F1
#
_entry.id   AF-A0A537B8J4-F1
#
_cell.length_a   1.000
_cell.length_b   1.000
_cell.length_c   1.000
_cell.angle_alpha   90.00
_cell.angle_beta   90.00
_cell.angle_gamma   90.00
#
_symmetry.space_group_name_H-M   'P 1'
#
loop_
_entity.id
_entity.type
_entity.pdbx_description
1 polymer ?
#
loop_
_entity_poly.entity_id
_entity_poly.type
_entity_poly.pdbx_seq_one_letter_code
_entity_poly.pdbx_strand_id
1 'polypeptide(L)'
;MRNGRVVNTTDDGHLSGARKRERKRSSDERAINNCFHLGFSLKKNFWYVARSRSATSGAGLPRTHRGNEQLLPMSARKAIIPGHCLYNPHSAFERTRRTSMNRKTWIGASLIAGLAGSACAQEDMRRFKLTPLSEMTPAQRAYADAVMAGPVAATGSAAVVPGASTIGSPFNVYLRSPVLAERLRQLGEQIRFKSSLPERLKEFAILVTARHWTAQYEWYAHHRLALKAGLSPAVADELAQGRRPAGMQEDETIIYNFSHELHNQHAVSDVTFKAAVEKFGEQGVVDLIAVNGYYVLVSMILNVDRTPIPGGAKPPLPLLK
;
A
#
# COMPACT_ATOMS: atom_id res chain seq x y z
N MET A 1 13.57 -15.38 -87.99
CA MET A 1 14.72 -16.22 -88.41
C MET A 1 14.92 -17.34 -87.39
N ARG A 2 15.44 -18.48 -87.88
CA ARG A 2 15.41 -19.84 -87.32
C ARG A 2 16.15 -20.06 -85.99
N ASN A 3 15.57 -20.97 -85.19
CA ASN A 3 16.09 -22.13 -84.44
C ASN A 3 17.49 -22.15 -83.82
N GLY A 4 17.52 -22.59 -82.56
CA GLY A 4 18.64 -23.29 -81.90
C GLY A 4 18.16 -24.35 -80.91
N ARG A 5 18.37 -25.63 -81.28
CA ARG A 5 18.27 -26.91 -80.52
C ARG A 5 19.22 -26.93 -79.29
N VAL A 6 19.16 -27.74 -78.22
CA VAL A 6 19.04 -29.21 -78.01
C VAL A 6 19.14 -29.45 -76.47
N VAL A 7 18.21 -30.18 -75.83
CA VAL A 7 18.28 -31.55 -75.23
C VAL A 7 18.66 -31.69 -73.73
N ASN A 8 17.77 -32.44 -73.05
CA ASN A 8 17.75 -33.13 -71.74
C ASN A 8 19.08 -33.56 -71.08
N THR A 9 19.08 -33.58 -69.74
CA THR A 9 19.12 -34.82 -68.92
C THR A 9 18.53 -34.61 -67.52
N THR A 10 17.83 -35.65 -67.05
CA THR A 10 17.32 -35.90 -65.70
C THR A 10 18.45 -36.09 -64.68
N ASP A 11 18.26 -35.67 -63.42
CA ASP A 11 18.79 -36.42 -62.28
C ASP A 11 18.00 -36.20 -60.98
N ASP A 12 17.83 -37.29 -60.25
CA ASP A 12 17.07 -37.45 -59.01
C ASP A 12 17.78 -36.84 -57.79
N GLY A 13 17.03 -36.29 -56.84
CA GLY A 13 17.66 -35.60 -55.71
C GLY A 13 16.78 -35.22 -54.51
N HIS A 14 16.09 -36.20 -53.95
CA HIS A 14 15.80 -36.38 -52.52
C HIS A 14 15.66 -35.17 -51.56
N LEU A 15 14.42 -35.03 -51.07
CA LEU A 15 13.97 -34.63 -49.72
C LEU A 15 15.05 -34.56 -48.62
N SER A 16 15.33 -33.35 -48.11
CA SER A 16 15.98 -33.15 -46.81
C SER A 16 15.51 -31.85 -46.13
N GLY A 17 14.27 -31.86 -45.64
CA GLY A 17 13.66 -30.73 -44.91
C GLY A 17 13.25 -31.03 -43.47
N ALA A 18 13.19 -32.30 -43.04
CA ALA A 18 12.49 -32.68 -41.81
C ALA A 18 13.39 -32.99 -40.59
N ARG A 19 14.70 -33.19 -40.73
CA ARG A 19 15.56 -33.67 -39.60
C ARG A 19 16.20 -32.59 -38.72
N LYS A 20 15.95 -31.30 -38.96
CA LYS A 20 16.55 -30.20 -38.16
C LYS A 20 15.65 -29.66 -37.04
N ARG A 21 14.37 -30.04 -36.96
CA ARG A 21 13.45 -29.53 -35.93
C ARG A 21 13.34 -30.41 -34.67
N GLU A 22 13.69 -31.69 -34.74
CA GLU A 22 13.67 -32.59 -33.57
C GLU A 22 14.88 -32.39 -32.63
N ARG A 23 16.06 -32.02 -33.16
CA ARG A 23 17.32 -31.95 -32.39
C ARG A 23 17.45 -30.73 -31.47
N LYS A 24 16.59 -29.71 -31.61
CA LYS A 24 16.64 -28.51 -30.75
C LYS A 24 15.70 -28.60 -29.53
N ARG A 25 14.84 -29.62 -29.47
CA ARG A 25 13.91 -29.83 -28.36
C ARG A 25 14.48 -30.64 -27.19
N SER A 26 15.58 -31.38 -27.40
CA SER A 26 16.19 -32.26 -26.37
C SER A 26 17.43 -31.70 -25.66
N SER A 27 17.84 -30.47 -25.99
CA SER A 27 18.92 -29.73 -25.30
C SER A 27 18.38 -28.83 -24.18
N ASP A 28 17.14 -28.36 -24.27
CA ASP A 28 16.56 -27.43 -23.28
C ASP A 28 15.91 -28.15 -22.08
N GLU A 29 15.49 -29.41 -22.21
CA GLU A 29 14.96 -30.21 -21.07
C GLU A 29 16.05 -30.75 -20.12
N ARG A 30 17.34 -30.68 -20.50
CA ARG A 30 18.45 -31.15 -19.65
C ARG A 30 19.05 -30.07 -18.75
N ALA A 31 18.67 -28.81 -18.90
CA ALA A 31 19.16 -27.71 -18.07
C ALA A 31 18.28 -27.44 -16.82
N ILE A 32 17.11 -28.07 -16.71
CA ILE A 32 16.15 -27.84 -15.60
C ILE A 32 16.26 -28.89 -14.48
N ASN A 33 16.96 -30.01 -14.70
CA ASN A 33 17.05 -31.11 -13.73
C ASN A 33 18.37 -31.21 -12.94
N ASN A 34 19.23 -30.19 -12.95
CA ASN A 34 20.48 -30.18 -12.17
C ASN A 34 20.61 -28.96 -11.26
N CYS A 35 19.73 -28.88 -10.25
CA CYS A 35 19.92 -28.05 -9.06
C CYS A 35 19.13 -28.58 -7.85
N PHE A 36 19.17 -29.89 -7.60
CA PHE A 36 18.74 -30.48 -6.33
C PHE A 36 19.63 -31.67 -5.99
N HIS A 37 20.90 -31.40 -5.69
CA HIS A 37 21.71 -32.27 -4.82
C HIS A 37 23.02 -31.56 -4.48
N LEU A 38 23.00 -30.76 -3.43
CA LEU A 38 24.16 -30.51 -2.57
C LEU A 38 23.60 -30.26 -1.17
N GLY A 39 23.99 -31.14 -0.25
CA GLY A 39 23.36 -31.26 1.06
C GLY A 39 23.61 -30.07 1.98
N PHE A 40 22.56 -29.71 2.72
CA PHE A 40 22.70 -29.10 4.04
C PHE A 40 21.89 -29.93 5.02
N SER A 41 22.63 -30.72 5.81
CA SER A 41 22.15 -31.32 7.05
C SER A 41 21.97 -30.21 8.07
N LEU A 42 20.74 -29.96 8.54
CA LEU A 42 20.48 -29.26 9.80
C LEU A 42 19.07 -29.64 10.33
N LYS A 43 19.10 -30.53 11.32
CA LYS A 43 18.20 -30.69 12.48
C LYS A 43 16.68 -30.52 12.28
N LYS A 44 15.99 -31.68 12.33
CA LYS A 44 14.56 -31.82 12.60
C LYS A 44 14.20 -31.17 13.95
N ASN A 45 13.35 -30.14 13.94
CA ASN A 45 12.59 -29.75 15.13
C ASN A 45 11.15 -30.23 14.96
N PHE A 46 10.76 -31.09 15.90
CA PHE A 46 9.43 -31.62 16.14
C PHE A 46 8.39 -30.50 16.25
N TRP A 47 7.27 -30.64 15.53
CA TRP A 47 6.01 -30.04 15.93
C TRP A 47 5.08 -31.17 16.36
N TYR A 48 4.82 -31.25 17.66
CA TYR A 48 3.82 -32.13 18.26
C TYR A 48 2.43 -31.54 17.96
N VAL A 49 1.60 -32.29 17.24
CA VAL A 49 0.15 -32.07 17.18
C VAL A 49 -0.47 -32.84 18.34
N ALA A 50 -0.89 -32.15 19.40
CA ALA A 50 -1.67 -32.75 20.47
C ALA A 50 -3.14 -32.85 20.04
N ARG A 51 -3.59 -34.08 19.83
CA ARG A 51 -5.00 -34.45 19.60
C ARG A 51 -5.55 -34.90 20.95
N SER A 52 -6.53 -34.21 21.53
CA SER A 52 -7.26 -34.68 22.72
C SER A 52 -8.73 -34.90 22.38
N ARG A 53 -9.20 -36.15 22.52
CA ARG A 53 -10.63 -36.50 22.59
C ARG A 53 -10.96 -37.03 23.99
N SER A 54 -11.91 -36.36 24.62
CA SER A 54 -13.03 -36.83 25.47
C SER A 54 -12.82 -37.86 26.58
N ALA A 55 -13.26 -37.50 27.80
CA ALA A 55 -14.17 -38.32 28.61
C ALA A 55 -14.89 -37.46 29.66
N THR A 56 -16.10 -37.91 30.01
CA THR A 56 -17.19 -37.25 30.74
C THR A 56 -17.17 -37.47 32.26
N SER A 57 -17.95 -36.61 32.94
CA SER A 57 -18.75 -36.83 34.17
C SER A 57 -18.06 -36.90 35.55
N GLY A 58 -18.61 -36.13 36.50
CA GLY A 58 -18.45 -36.38 37.93
C GLY A 58 -18.66 -35.14 38.81
N ALA A 59 -19.77 -35.11 39.56
CA ALA A 59 -20.25 -34.02 40.40
C ALA A 59 -19.42 -33.75 41.67
N GLY A 60 -19.55 -32.53 42.24
CA GLY A 60 -19.19 -32.26 43.65
C GLY A 60 -18.72 -30.83 43.96
N LEU A 61 -19.61 -30.00 44.50
CA LEU A 61 -19.32 -28.86 45.39
C LEU A 61 -19.90 -29.23 46.78
N PRO A 62 -19.66 -28.50 47.90
CA PRO A 62 -18.78 -27.33 48.16
C PRO A 62 -17.96 -27.45 49.48
N ARG A 63 -17.00 -26.52 49.72
CA ARG A 63 -16.91 -25.70 50.97
C ARG A 63 -15.67 -24.81 51.06
N THR A 64 -15.98 -23.57 51.41
CA THR A 64 -15.26 -22.49 52.10
C THR A 64 -13.95 -22.80 52.84
N HIS A 65 -12.95 -21.92 52.69
CA HIS A 65 -12.16 -21.44 53.83
C HIS A 65 -11.68 -19.98 53.63
N ARG A 66 -11.93 -19.16 54.65
CA ARG A 66 -11.34 -17.83 54.87
C ARG A 66 -9.86 -18.00 55.25
N GLY A 67 -9.02 -17.07 54.80
CA GLY A 67 -7.66 -16.86 55.32
C GLY A 67 -7.23 -15.44 54.97
N ASN A 68 -7.03 -14.64 56.00
CA ASN A 68 -6.79 -13.21 56.03
C ASN A 68 -5.28 -12.99 56.20
N GLU A 69 -4.63 -12.14 55.42
CA GLU A 69 -3.34 -11.56 55.82
C GLU A 69 -3.17 -10.15 55.25
N GLN A 70 -3.18 -9.19 56.18
CA GLN A 70 -2.77 -7.80 56.02
C GLN A 70 -1.25 -7.72 56.09
N LEU A 71 -0.63 -6.78 55.35
CA LEU A 71 0.42 -5.85 55.81
C LEU A 71 0.77 -4.85 54.69
N LEU A 72 0.66 -3.55 55.01
CA LEU A 72 1.08 -2.37 54.23
C LEU A 72 2.45 -1.84 54.76
N PRO A 73 2.93 -0.62 54.43
CA PRO A 73 3.52 -0.10 53.18
C PRO A 73 4.86 0.67 53.42
N MET A 74 5.51 1.23 52.40
CA MET A 74 6.39 2.44 52.44
C MET A 74 6.88 2.75 51.00
N SER A 75 7.07 3.98 50.48
CA SER A 75 6.99 5.34 51.00
C SER A 75 6.82 6.33 49.82
N ALA A 76 6.15 7.44 50.08
CA ALA A 76 6.10 8.62 49.22
C ALA A 76 7.22 9.61 49.58
N ARG A 77 7.72 10.37 48.61
CA ARG A 77 8.45 11.62 48.87
C ARG A 77 7.87 12.78 48.06
N LYS A 78 7.26 13.73 48.77
CA LYS A 78 7.07 15.13 48.37
C LYS A 78 8.30 15.92 48.81
N ALA A 79 8.68 16.94 48.04
CA ALA A 79 9.55 18.03 48.50
C ALA A 79 8.91 19.38 48.12
N ILE A 80 8.98 20.32 49.06
CA ILE A 80 8.42 21.68 49.05
C ILE A 80 9.61 22.67 49.07
N ILE A 81 9.58 23.66 48.15
CA ILE A 81 9.92 25.14 48.14
C ILE A 81 10.55 25.71 49.46
N PRO A 82 11.38 26.81 49.53
CA PRO A 82 11.25 28.10 48.79
C PRO A 82 12.50 29.02 48.57
N GLY A 83 12.31 30.16 47.89
CA GLY A 83 13.21 31.31 48.01
C GLY A 83 13.12 32.39 46.92
N HIS A 84 12.47 33.52 47.24
CA HIS A 84 12.39 34.78 46.49
C HIS A 84 13.74 35.49 46.29
N CYS A 85 13.87 36.31 45.24
CA CYS A 85 14.56 37.61 45.32
C CYS A 85 14.08 38.58 44.21
N LEU A 86 13.54 39.72 44.66
CA LEU A 86 13.20 40.91 43.89
C LEU A 86 14.45 41.76 43.67
N TYR A 87 14.68 42.29 42.46
CA TYR A 87 15.31 43.60 42.29
C TYR A 87 15.07 44.19 40.88
N ASN A 88 14.54 45.41 40.84
CA ASN A 88 14.49 46.33 39.71
C ASN A 88 14.95 47.69 40.26
N PRO A 89 15.76 48.46 39.52
CA PRO A 89 15.28 49.83 39.23
C PRO A 89 15.60 50.33 37.81
N HIS A 90 14.62 51.06 37.26
CA HIS A 90 14.67 52.36 36.57
C HIS A 90 16.03 52.84 36.01
N SER A 91 16.18 53.47 34.84
CA SER A 91 15.28 54.16 33.91
C SER A 91 16.13 54.70 32.75
N ALA A 92 15.64 54.73 31.51
CA ALA A 92 16.00 55.78 30.55
C ALA A 92 14.95 55.89 29.46
N PHE A 93 14.51 57.11 29.27
CA PHE A 93 13.36 57.54 28.50
C PHE A 93 13.88 58.12 27.19
N GLU A 94 13.77 57.39 26.07
CA GLU A 94 14.01 57.98 24.75
C GLU A 94 12.76 57.86 23.87
N ARG A 95 12.25 59.05 23.57
CA ARG A 95 11.00 59.33 22.86
C ARG A 95 11.30 59.33 21.35
N THR A 96 11.27 58.18 20.71
CA THR A 96 11.29 58.11 19.24
C THR A 96 9.89 58.30 18.68
N ARG A 97 9.73 59.33 17.85
CA ARG A 97 8.49 59.69 17.16
C ARG A 97 8.02 58.51 16.30
N ARG A 98 6.91 57.89 16.70
CA ARG A 98 6.22 56.89 15.89
C ARG A 98 5.43 57.61 14.81
N THR A 99 5.97 57.69 13.60
CA THR A 99 5.19 58.03 12.41
C THR A 99 4.12 56.96 12.22
N SER A 100 2.87 57.42 12.17
CA SER A 100 1.68 56.63 11.95
C SER A 100 1.71 56.06 10.52
N MET A 101 2.08 54.79 10.36
CA MET A 101 1.84 54.04 9.14
C MET A 101 0.56 53.20 9.29
N ASN A 102 -0.38 53.43 8.38
CA ASN A 102 -1.69 52.78 8.28
C ASN A 102 -1.61 51.24 8.36
N ARG A 103 -2.32 50.66 9.34
CA ARG A 103 -2.41 49.21 9.62
C ARG A 103 -3.27 48.39 8.63
N LYS A 104 -3.57 48.88 7.42
CA LYS A 104 -4.59 48.27 6.54
C LYS A 104 -4.09 47.46 5.33
N THR A 105 -2.80 47.12 5.23
CA THR A 105 -2.27 46.40 4.05
C THR A 105 -1.24 45.30 4.39
N TRP A 106 -1.58 44.34 5.26
CA TRP A 106 -0.71 43.16 5.49
C TRP A 106 -1.41 41.80 5.68
N ILE A 107 -2.71 41.65 5.37
CA ILE A 107 -3.40 40.35 5.57
C ILE A 107 -3.34 39.42 4.34
N GLY A 108 -2.82 39.87 3.19
CA GLY A 108 -2.86 39.09 1.93
C GLY A 108 -1.70 38.12 1.65
N ALA A 109 -0.54 38.28 2.29
CA ALA A 109 0.69 37.55 1.87
C ALA A 109 1.04 36.32 2.74
N SER A 110 0.43 36.16 3.92
CA SER A 110 0.84 35.13 4.88
C SER A 110 0.24 33.73 4.62
N LEU A 111 -0.91 33.64 3.94
CA LEU A 111 -1.57 32.35 3.67
C LEU A 111 -0.92 31.56 2.51
N ILE A 112 -0.48 32.26 1.45
CA ILE A 112 0.15 31.62 0.28
C ILE A 112 1.57 31.11 0.63
N ALA A 113 2.32 31.87 1.43
CA ALA A 113 3.65 31.44 1.90
C ALA A 113 3.58 30.18 2.78
N GLY A 114 2.54 30.03 3.61
CA GLY A 114 2.36 28.87 4.48
C GLY A 114 2.09 27.55 3.75
N LEU A 115 1.31 27.60 2.65
CA LEU A 115 1.02 26.42 1.82
C LEU A 115 2.25 25.99 1.01
N ALA A 116 2.94 26.93 0.37
CA ALA A 116 4.17 26.64 -0.37
C ALA A 116 5.28 26.08 0.53
N GLY A 117 5.45 26.65 1.74
CA GLY A 117 6.42 26.13 2.72
C GLY A 117 6.11 24.72 3.20
N SER A 118 4.83 24.38 3.39
CA SER A 118 4.41 23.04 3.81
C SER A 118 4.61 21.99 2.71
N ALA A 119 4.41 22.35 1.44
CA ALA A 119 4.65 21.46 0.31
C ALA A 119 6.14 21.12 0.14
N CYS A 120 7.01 22.14 0.16
CA CYS A 120 8.46 21.93 0.13
C CYS A 120 8.93 21.07 1.31
N ALA A 121 8.44 21.34 2.53
CA ALA A 121 8.84 20.58 3.70
C ALA A 121 8.44 19.09 3.64
N GLN A 122 7.27 18.74 3.09
CA GLN A 122 6.90 17.33 2.93
C GLN A 122 7.71 16.64 1.82
N GLU A 123 7.95 17.32 0.68
CA GLU A 123 8.79 16.79 -0.39
C GLU A 123 10.23 16.54 0.09
N ASP A 124 10.79 17.41 0.92
CA ASP A 124 12.13 17.23 1.50
C ASP A 124 12.24 16.00 2.41
N MET A 125 11.11 15.55 2.97
CA MET A 125 11.07 14.40 3.86
C MET A 125 10.97 13.06 3.13
N ARG A 126 10.71 13.07 1.81
CA ARG A 126 10.60 11.84 1.02
C ARG A 126 11.93 11.09 0.98
N ARG A 127 11.90 9.76 1.05
CA ARG A 127 13.12 8.94 1.02
C ARG A 127 13.60 8.65 -0.40
N PHE A 128 12.68 8.45 -1.35
CA PHE A 128 13.04 8.22 -2.74
C PHE A 128 12.83 9.50 -3.55
N LYS A 129 13.91 10.22 -3.85
CA LYS A 129 13.86 11.41 -4.72
C LYS A 129 13.18 11.09 -6.05
N LEU A 130 12.42 12.05 -6.58
CA LEU A 130 11.88 11.94 -7.94
C LEU A 130 13.01 11.82 -8.93
N THR A 131 12.93 10.85 -9.84
CA THR A 131 13.89 10.72 -10.94
C THR A 131 13.32 11.44 -12.17
N PRO A 132 13.97 12.50 -12.68
CA PRO A 132 13.55 13.15 -13.92
C PRO A 132 13.50 12.17 -15.09
N LEU A 133 12.50 12.30 -15.97
CA LEU A 133 12.35 11.45 -17.16
C LEU A 133 13.59 11.47 -18.08
N SER A 134 14.36 12.56 -18.07
CA SER A 134 15.62 12.72 -18.80
C SER A 134 16.81 11.98 -18.20
N GLU A 135 16.74 11.62 -16.92
CA GLU A 135 17.80 10.94 -16.17
C GLU A 135 17.52 9.44 -15.99
N MET A 136 16.37 8.96 -16.46
CA MET A 136 15.99 7.56 -16.35
C MET A 136 16.84 6.68 -17.28
N THR A 137 17.28 5.54 -16.77
CA THR A 137 17.79 4.45 -17.61
C THR A 137 16.72 3.99 -18.62
N PRO A 138 17.09 3.32 -19.72
CA PRO A 138 16.12 2.84 -20.70
C PRO A 138 15.01 1.96 -20.10
N ALA A 139 15.33 1.09 -19.13
CA ALA A 139 14.35 0.24 -18.47
C ALA A 139 13.38 1.04 -17.58
N GLN A 140 13.88 2.03 -16.84
CA GLN A 140 13.06 2.95 -16.06
C GLN A 140 12.16 3.80 -16.94
N ARG A 141 12.69 4.28 -18.07
CA ARG A 141 11.96 5.10 -19.03
C ARG A 141 10.83 4.31 -19.67
N ALA A 142 11.10 3.09 -20.13
CA ALA A 142 10.07 2.21 -20.70
C ALA A 142 8.93 1.94 -19.70
N TYR A 143 9.27 1.71 -18.42
CA TYR A 143 8.28 1.58 -17.36
C TYR A 143 7.45 2.85 -17.14
N ALA A 144 8.11 4.01 -17.04
CA ALA A 144 7.46 5.29 -16.83
C ALA A 144 6.51 5.63 -17.99
N ASP A 145 6.95 5.42 -19.23
CA ASP A 145 6.15 5.63 -20.43
C ASP A 145 4.91 4.70 -20.43
N ALA A 146 5.07 3.43 -20.03
CA ALA A 146 3.96 2.50 -19.89
C ALA A 146 2.95 2.93 -18.81
N VAL A 147 3.41 3.47 -17.69
CA VAL A 147 2.53 4.04 -16.64
C VAL A 147 1.79 5.28 -17.17
N MET A 148 2.48 6.18 -17.86
CA MET A 148 1.89 7.42 -18.39
C MET A 148 0.90 7.18 -19.53
N ALA A 149 1.13 6.15 -20.35
CA ALA A 149 0.21 5.73 -21.41
C ALA A 149 -0.92 4.82 -20.90
N GLY A 150 -0.79 4.28 -19.68
CA GLY A 150 -1.72 3.32 -19.10
C GLY A 150 -3.01 3.94 -18.56
N PRO A 151 -3.97 3.09 -18.15
CA PRO A 151 -5.29 3.52 -17.67
C PRO A 151 -5.24 4.42 -16.42
N VAL A 152 -4.14 4.37 -15.64
CA VAL A 152 -3.98 5.25 -14.47
C VAL A 152 -3.96 6.74 -14.84
N ALA A 153 -3.47 7.11 -16.03
CA ALA A 153 -3.46 8.49 -16.50
C ALA A 153 -4.87 9.09 -16.60
N ALA A 154 -5.88 8.26 -16.90
CA ALA A 154 -7.27 8.67 -16.99
C ALA A 154 -7.98 8.82 -15.63
N THR A 155 -7.33 8.44 -14.52
CA THR A 155 -7.94 8.50 -13.17
C THR A 155 -7.83 9.87 -12.51
N GLY A 156 -7.10 10.82 -13.11
CA GLY A 156 -6.73 12.08 -12.46
C GLY A 156 -5.78 11.89 -11.27
N SER A 157 -4.93 10.86 -11.32
CA SER A 157 -3.96 10.56 -10.27
C SER A 157 -2.89 11.65 -10.17
N ALA A 158 -2.59 12.11 -8.96
CA ALA A 158 -1.47 13.03 -8.71
C ALA A 158 -0.09 12.41 -9.04
N ALA A 159 -0.01 11.09 -9.22
CA ALA A 159 1.21 10.41 -9.60
C ALA A 159 1.49 10.47 -11.12
N VAL A 160 0.50 10.83 -11.95
CA VAL A 160 0.64 10.92 -13.41
C VAL A 160 -0.01 12.21 -13.87
N VAL A 161 0.81 13.25 -13.99
CA VAL A 161 0.38 14.59 -14.40
C VAL A 161 0.81 14.84 -15.84
N PRO A 162 -0.11 15.15 -16.77
CA PRO A 162 0.25 15.47 -18.15
C PRO A 162 1.29 16.59 -18.24
N GLY A 163 2.35 16.36 -19.02
CA GLY A 163 3.44 17.33 -19.19
C GLY A 163 4.44 17.42 -18.04
N ALA A 164 4.27 16.64 -16.96
CA ALA A 164 5.26 16.60 -15.89
C ALA A 164 6.56 15.93 -16.33
N SER A 165 7.69 16.41 -15.78
CA SER A 165 9.03 15.86 -16.03
C SER A 165 9.36 14.65 -15.14
N THR A 166 8.43 14.21 -14.29
CA THR A 166 8.57 13.10 -13.35
C THR A 166 7.24 12.36 -13.22
N ILE A 167 7.29 11.12 -12.71
CA ILE A 167 6.11 10.38 -12.24
C ILE A 167 6.13 10.35 -10.71
N GLY A 168 4.97 10.38 -10.06
CA GLY A 168 4.84 10.36 -8.60
C GLY A 168 4.80 8.94 -8.02
N SER A 169 4.63 8.85 -6.70
CA SER A 169 4.57 7.58 -5.97
C SER A 169 3.21 6.87 -6.14
N PRO A 170 3.16 5.53 -6.10
CA PRO A 170 4.28 4.61 -5.82
C PRO A 170 5.21 4.36 -7.03
N PHE A 171 4.81 4.80 -8.23
CA PHE A 171 5.53 4.51 -9.48
C PHE A 171 6.99 5.01 -9.47
N ASN A 172 7.25 6.18 -8.90
CA ASN A 172 8.62 6.68 -8.72
C ASN A 172 9.50 5.73 -7.91
N VAL A 173 8.96 5.14 -6.84
CA VAL A 173 9.72 4.23 -5.97
C VAL A 173 10.01 2.92 -6.71
N TYR A 174 9.05 2.44 -7.49
CA TYR A 174 9.23 1.24 -8.31
C TYR A 174 10.36 1.35 -9.32
N LEU A 175 10.71 2.56 -9.80
CA LEU A 175 11.86 2.78 -10.70
C LEU A 175 13.19 2.25 -10.13
N ARG A 176 13.30 2.04 -8.82
CA ARG A 176 14.49 1.46 -8.19
C ARG A 176 14.66 -0.04 -8.49
N SER A 177 13.61 -0.71 -8.96
CA SER A 177 13.66 -2.10 -9.42
C SER A 177 12.77 -2.28 -10.67
N PRO A 178 13.26 -1.92 -11.88
CA PRO A 178 12.42 -1.84 -13.08
C PRO A 178 11.72 -3.15 -13.48
N VAL A 179 12.36 -4.29 -13.26
CA VAL A 179 11.76 -5.61 -13.53
C VAL A 179 10.58 -5.87 -12.59
N LEU A 180 10.75 -5.58 -11.29
CA LEU A 180 9.67 -5.69 -10.32
C LEU A 180 8.57 -4.66 -10.61
N ALA A 181 8.96 -3.43 -10.97
CA ALA A 181 8.06 -2.33 -11.29
C ALA A 181 7.04 -2.75 -12.35
N GLU A 182 7.50 -3.38 -13.43
CA GLU A 182 6.64 -3.83 -14.50
C GLU A 182 5.65 -4.90 -14.04
N ARG A 183 6.08 -5.85 -13.20
CA ARG A 183 5.18 -6.86 -12.62
C ARG A 183 4.13 -6.23 -11.70
N LEU A 184 4.54 -5.27 -10.88
CA LEU A 184 3.63 -4.55 -9.99
C LEU A 184 2.65 -3.67 -10.76
N ARG A 185 3.07 -3.04 -11.87
CA ARG A 185 2.16 -2.29 -12.75
C ARG A 185 1.14 -3.21 -13.40
N GLN A 186 1.56 -4.35 -13.95
CA GLN A 186 0.65 -5.33 -14.55
C GLN A 186 -0.38 -5.85 -13.53
N LEU A 187 0.07 -6.21 -12.32
CA LEU A 187 -0.82 -6.63 -11.24
C LEU A 187 -1.76 -5.50 -10.81
N GLY A 188 -1.24 -4.29 -10.60
CA GLY A 188 -2.02 -3.13 -10.22
C GLY A 188 -3.03 -2.71 -11.30
N GLU A 189 -2.76 -2.95 -12.57
CA GLU A 189 -3.73 -2.75 -13.66
C GLU A 189 -4.82 -3.81 -13.66
N GLN A 190 -4.46 -5.08 -13.46
CA GLN A 190 -5.43 -6.16 -13.34
C GLN A 190 -6.41 -5.89 -12.20
N ILE A 191 -5.89 -5.58 -11.01
CA ILE A 191 -6.69 -5.32 -9.82
C ILE A 191 -7.57 -4.07 -10.00
N ARG A 192 -7.02 -2.98 -10.54
CA ARG A 192 -7.76 -1.70 -10.61
C ARG A 192 -8.75 -1.63 -11.77
N PHE A 193 -8.52 -2.30 -12.90
CA PHE A 193 -9.32 -2.05 -14.10
C PHE A 193 -9.94 -3.30 -14.71
N LYS A 194 -9.59 -4.48 -14.20
CA LYS A 194 -10.05 -5.79 -14.73
C LYS A 194 -10.53 -6.74 -13.64
N SER A 195 -10.74 -6.24 -12.42
CA SER A 195 -11.29 -7.04 -11.32
C SER A 195 -12.77 -7.35 -11.54
N SER A 196 -13.23 -8.50 -11.03
CA SER A 196 -14.64 -8.87 -10.96
C SER A 196 -15.41 -8.11 -9.86
N LEU A 197 -14.71 -7.48 -8.91
CA LEU A 197 -15.35 -6.71 -7.85
C LEU A 197 -15.90 -5.38 -8.39
N PRO A 198 -17.12 -4.98 -8.00
CA PRO A 198 -17.63 -3.64 -8.28
C PRO A 198 -16.68 -2.54 -7.80
N GLU A 199 -16.57 -1.46 -8.58
CA GLU A 199 -15.64 -0.35 -8.32
C GLU A 199 -15.70 0.16 -6.87
N ARG A 200 -16.93 0.39 -6.36
CA ARG A 200 -17.18 0.85 -4.99
C ARG A 200 -16.54 -0.06 -3.94
N LEU A 201 -16.70 -1.37 -4.12
CA LEU A 201 -16.25 -2.39 -3.16
C LEU A 201 -14.74 -2.59 -3.20
N LYS A 202 -14.17 -2.56 -4.41
CA LYS A 202 -12.71 -2.56 -4.58
C LYS A 202 -12.08 -1.33 -3.92
N GLU A 203 -12.58 -0.12 -4.20
CA GLU A 203 -12.09 1.11 -3.58
C GLU A 203 -12.29 1.10 -2.05
N PHE A 204 -13.39 0.53 -1.56
CA PHE A 204 -13.59 0.36 -0.13
C PHE A 204 -12.57 -0.58 0.52
N ALA A 205 -12.26 -1.73 -0.09
CA ALA A 205 -11.20 -2.63 0.38
C ALA A 205 -9.82 -1.94 0.42
N ILE A 206 -9.55 -1.06 -0.55
CA ILE A 206 -8.34 -0.22 -0.57
C ILE A 206 -8.33 0.73 0.63
N LEU A 207 -9.43 1.43 0.92
CA LEU A 207 -9.50 2.30 2.09
C LEU A 207 -9.34 1.56 3.42
N VAL A 208 -9.91 0.34 3.54
CA VAL A 208 -9.72 -0.49 4.74
C VAL A 208 -8.24 -0.82 4.94
N THR A 209 -7.55 -1.20 3.84
CA THR A 209 -6.11 -1.48 3.86
C THR A 209 -5.28 -0.24 4.18
N ALA A 210 -5.55 0.88 3.50
CA ALA A 210 -4.88 2.15 3.72
C ALA A 210 -5.03 2.64 5.17
N ARG A 211 -6.23 2.48 5.77
CA ARG A 211 -6.42 2.81 7.18
C ARG A 211 -5.63 1.88 8.09
N HIS A 212 -5.67 0.57 7.84
CA HIS A 212 -4.94 -0.41 8.66
C HIS A 212 -3.44 -0.09 8.72
N TRP A 213 -2.85 0.31 7.60
CA TRP A 213 -1.44 0.75 7.52
C TRP A 213 -1.21 2.22 7.85
N THR A 214 -2.28 2.98 8.10
CA THR A 214 -2.26 4.46 8.22
C THR A 214 -1.48 5.11 7.05
N ALA A 215 -1.69 4.59 5.83
CA ALA A 215 -1.04 5.04 4.61
C ALA A 215 -1.70 6.34 4.10
N GLN A 216 -1.15 7.47 4.54
CA GLN A 216 -1.72 8.81 4.32
C GLN A 216 -1.95 9.15 2.84
N TYR A 217 -0.95 8.88 1.98
CA TYR A 217 -1.06 9.16 0.55
C TYR A 217 -2.02 8.18 -0.15
N GLU A 218 -2.01 6.91 0.23
CA GLU A 218 -2.94 5.91 -0.34
C GLU A 218 -4.38 6.31 -0.05
N TRP A 219 -4.67 6.65 1.20
CA TRP A 219 -5.97 7.17 1.60
C TRP A 219 -6.34 8.42 0.80
N TYR A 220 -5.45 9.42 0.73
CA TYR A 220 -5.68 10.62 -0.06
C TYR A 220 -6.04 10.31 -1.53
N ALA A 221 -5.29 9.41 -2.16
CA ALA A 221 -5.45 9.08 -3.57
C ALA A 221 -6.76 8.33 -3.86
N HIS A 222 -7.14 7.40 -2.97
CA HIS A 222 -8.27 6.50 -3.16
C HIS A 222 -9.58 7.00 -2.55
N HIS A 223 -9.55 7.87 -1.54
CA HIS A 223 -10.76 8.38 -0.90
C HIS A 223 -11.70 9.04 -1.91
N ARG A 224 -11.17 9.92 -2.78
CA ARG A 224 -11.98 10.56 -3.84
C ARG A 224 -12.55 9.54 -4.84
N LEU A 225 -11.84 8.44 -5.10
CA LEU A 225 -12.25 7.41 -6.06
C LEU A 225 -13.37 6.57 -5.45
N ALA A 226 -13.25 6.19 -4.17
CA ALA A 226 -14.29 5.52 -3.42
C ALA A 226 -15.60 6.33 -3.39
N LEU A 227 -15.52 7.64 -3.09
CA LEU A 227 -16.70 8.52 -3.11
C LEU A 227 -17.30 8.63 -4.52
N LYS A 228 -16.46 8.79 -5.55
CA LYS A 228 -16.93 8.81 -6.95
C LYS A 228 -17.60 7.50 -7.36
N ALA A 229 -17.14 6.37 -6.82
CA ALA A 229 -17.72 5.06 -7.04
C ALA A 229 -19.01 4.81 -6.22
N GLY A 230 -19.41 5.74 -5.36
CA GLY A 230 -20.67 5.70 -4.61
C GLY A 230 -20.54 5.22 -3.17
N LEU A 231 -19.33 5.16 -2.59
CA LEU A 231 -19.16 4.93 -1.16
C LEU A 231 -19.73 6.13 -0.38
N SER A 232 -20.47 5.86 0.70
CA SER A 232 -20.99 6.90 1.59
C SER A 232 -19.84 7.67 2.26
N PRO A 233 -19.84 9.03 2.24
CA PRO A 233 -18.87 9.82 2.98
C PRO A 233 -18.84 9.48 4.48
N ALA A 234 -20.00 9.21 5.09
CA ALA A 234 -20.07 8.83 6.50
C ALA A 234 -19.34 7.50 6.79
N VAL A 235 -19.44 6.53 5.87
CA VAL A 235 -18.72 5.25 5.99
C VAL A 235 -17.20 5.47 5.91
N ALA A 236 -16.76 6.30 4.94
CA ALA A 236 -15.36 6.65 4.81
C ALA A 236 -14.82 7.42 6.03
N ASP A 237 -15.61 8.36 6.58
CA ASP A 237 -15.24 9.14 7.76
C ASP A 237 -15.11 8.27 9.02
N GLU A 238 -16.03 7.34 9.26
CA GLU A 238 -15.93 6.42 10.39
C GLU A 238 -14.71 5.50 10.27
N LEU A 239 -14.46 4.97 9.07
CA LEU A 239 -13.26 4.19 8.78
C LEU A 239 -11.99 5.03 8.99
N ALA A 240 -11.99 6.30 8.59
CA ALA A 240 -10.88 7.23 8.81
C ALA A 240 -10.60 7.45 10.31
N GLN A 241 -11.57 7.23 11.20
CA GLN A 241 -11.37 7.29 12.65
C GLN A 241 -10.97 5.94 13.25
N GLY A 242 -10.76 4.92 12.42
CA GLY A 242 -10.52 3.52 12.82
C GLY A 242 -11.70 2.87 13.52
N ARG A 243 -12.92 3.37 13.30
CA ARG A 243 -14.12 2.70 13.76
C ARG A 243 -14.59 1.72 12.69
N ARG A 244 -15.27 0.67 13.12
CA ARG A 244 -16.15 -0.10 12.23
C ARG A 244 -17.31 0.81 11.82
N PRO A 245 -17.52 1.09 10.51
CA PRO A 245 -18.60 1.97 10.12
C PRO A 245 -19.97 1.33 10.35
N ALA A 246 -20.94 2.08 10.87
CA ALA A 246 -22.26 1.58 11.22
C ALA A 246 -23.23 1.57 10.01
N GLY A 247 -23.08 2.52 9.10
CA GLY A 247 -23.95 2.72 7.93
C GLY A 247 -23.56 1.93 6.68
N MET A 248 -22.81 0.84 6.82
CA MET A 248 -22.38 0.03 5.67
C MET A 248 -23.56 -0.70 5.03
N GLN A 249 -23.55 -0.75 3.70
CA GLN A 249 -24.37 -1.70 2.95
C GLN A 249 -23.96 -3.14 3.26
N GLU A 250 -24.81 -4.10 2.94
CA GLU A 250 -24.53 -5.53 3.17
C GLU A 250 -23.24 -5.97 2.46
N ASP A 251 -23.04 -5.53 1.22
CA ASP A 251 -21.84 -5.87 0.45
C ASP A 251 -20.56 -5.20 0.99
N GLU A 252 -20.64 -3.95 1.43
CA GLU A 252 -19.58 -3.26 2.17
C GLU A 252 -19.23 -3.99 3.46
N THR A 253 -20.24 -4.47 4.20
CA THR A 253 -20.04 -5.23 5.44
C THR A 253 -19.23 -6.50 5.20
N ILE A 254 -19.50 -7.23 4.11
CA ILE A 254 -18.74 -8.42 3.72
C ILE A 254 -17.28 -8.04 3.41
N ILE A 255 -17.06 -7.00 2.59
CA ILE A 255 -15.71 -6.51 2.25
C ILE A 255 -14.93 -6.08 3.50
N TYR A 256 -15.57 -5.33 4.39
CA TYR A 256 -14.97 -4.88 5.64
C TYR A 256 -14.58 -6.07 6.51
N ASN A 257 -15.51 -7.00 6.76
CA ASN A 257 -15.24 -8.16 7.63
C ASN A 257 -14.07 -8.99 7.09
N PHE A 258 -14.11 -9.31 5.80
CA PHE A 258 -13.07 -10.10 5.14
C PHE A 258 -11.70 -9.42 5.25
N SER A 259 -11.63 -8.14 4.86
CA SER A 259 -10.37 -7.39 4.87
C SER A 259 -9.87 -7.15 6.31
N HIS A 260 -10.77 -6.86 7.24
CA HIS A 260 -10.43 -6.63 8.64
C HIS A 260 -9.92 -7.88 9.34
N GLU A 261 -10.59 -9.03 9.18
CA GLU A 261 -10.12 -10.33 9.68
C GLU A 261 -8.77 -10.68 9.08
N LEU A 262 -8.64 -10.59 7.75
CA LEU A 262 -7.41 -10.93 7.05
C LEU A 262 -6.21 -10.11 7.56
N HIS A 263 -6.38 -8.80 7.77
CA HIS A 263 -5.32 -7.94 8.27
C HIS A 263 -4.99 -8.13 9.75
N ASN A 264 -5.97 -8.47 10.61
CA ASN A 264 -5.76 -8.52 12.07
C ASN A 264 -5.52 -9.93 12.62
N GLN A 265 -6.07 -10.94 11.95
CA GLN A 265 -6.01 -12.34 12.36
C GLN A 265 -5.12 -13.17 11.43
N HIS A 266 -4.68 -12.60 10.29
CA HIS A 266 -3.93 -13.28 9.24
C HIS A 266 -4.67 -14.50 8.65
N ALA A 267 -5.99 -14.53 8.81
CA ALA A 267 -6.91 -15.55 8.33
C ALA A 267 -8.32 -14.94 8.28
N VAL A 268 -9.24 -15.61 7.59
CA VAL A 268 -10.67 -15.29 7.60
C VAL A 268 -11.44 -16.49 8.16
N SER A 269 -12.49 -16.21 8.91
CA SER A 269 -13.38 -17.26 9.45
C SER A 269 -14.21 -17.91 8.35
N ASP A 270 -14.69 -19.13 8.59
CA ASP A 270 -15.56 -19.86 7.64
C ASP A 270 -16.84 -19.06 7.31
N VAL A 271 -17.39 -18.35 8.31
CA VAL A 271 -18.59 -17.50 8.13
C VAL A 271 -18.29 -16.35 7.18
N THR A 272 -17.18 -15.65 7.36
CA THR A 272 -16.75 -14.53 6.53
C THR A 272 -16.37 -14.98 5.12
N PHE A 273 -15.66 -16.12 4.99
CA PHE A 273 -15.35 -16.72 3.69
C PHE A 273 -16.61 -17.11 2.93
N LYS A 274 -17.56 -17.81 3.58
CA LYS A 274 -18.81 -18.24 2.96
C LYS A 274 -19.63 -17.05 2.45
N ALA A 275 -19.77 -15.99 3.25
CA ALA A 275 -20.50 -14.79 2.85
C ALA A 275 -19.85 -14.11 1.62
N ALA A 276 -18.52 -14.06 1.56
CA ALA A 276 -17.80 -13.51 0.42
C ALA A 276 -17.97 -14.35 -0.86
N VAL A 277 -17.91 -15.69 -0.74
CA VAL A 277 -18.15 -16.59 -1.88
C VAL A 277 -19.60 -16.49 -2.37
N GLU A 278 -20.58 -16.47 -1.47
CA GLU A 278 -22.00 -16.34 -1.84
C GLU A 278 -22.29 -15.03 -2.59
N LYS A 279 -21.61 -13.94 -2.21
CA LYS A 279 -21.83 -12.63 -2.83
C LYS A 279 -21.03 -12.40 -4.11
N PHE A 280 -19.78 -12.85 -4.16
CA PHE A 280 -18.82 -12.47 -5.21
C PHE A 280 -18.27 -13.66 -6.01
N GLY A 281 -18.60 -14.89 -5.62
CA GLY A 281 -17.99 -16.11 -6.16
C GLY A 281 -16.52 -16.25 -5.79
N GLU A 282 -15.94 -17.42 -6.08
CA GLU A 282 -14.53 -17.71 -5.76
C GLU A 282 -13.56 -16.73 -6.45
N GLN A 283 -13.85 -16.34 -7.70
CA GLN A 283 -13.04 -15.34 -8.41
C GLN A 283 -13.05 -13.99 -7.67
N GLY A 284 -14.20 -13.53 -7.19
CA GLY A 284 -14.29 -12.29 -6.42
C GLY A 284 -13.53 -12.36 -5.09
N VAL A 285 -13.48 -13.53 -4.46
CA VAL A 285 -12.66 -13.75 -3.26
C VAL A 285 -11.16 -13.66 -3.58
N VAL A 286 -10.71 -14.29 -4.67
CA VAL A 286 -9.30 -14.20 -5.11
C VAL A 286 -8.93 -12.76 -5.44
N ASP A 287 -9.80 -12.03 -6.14
CA ASP A 287 -9.60 -10.61 -6.44
C ASP A 287 -9.54 -9.76 -5.16
N LEU A 288 -10.39 -10.04 -4.17
CA LEU A 288 -10.37 -9.35 -2.88
C LEU A 288 -9.08 -9.61 -2.11
N ILE A 289 -8.57 -10.85 -2.12
CA ILE A 289 -7.27 -11.19 -1.55
C ILE A 289 -6.15 -10.42 -2.27
N ALA A 290 -6.21 -10.38 -3.61
CA ALA A 290 -5.22 -9.66 -4.42
C ALA A 290 -5.24 -8.15 -4.13
N VAL A 291 -6.42 -7.53 -4.00
CA VAL A 291 -6.56 -6.12 -3.57
C VAL A 291 -5.88 -5.90 -2.23
N ASN A 292 -6.23 -6.68 -1.20
CA ASN A 292 -5.65 -6.53 0.13
C ASN A 292 -4.12 -6.70 0.10
N GLY A 293 -3.60 -7.76 -0.51
CA GLY A 293 -2.17 -8.02 -0.58
C GLY A 293 -1.38 -6.97 -1.38
N TYR A 294 -1.92 -6.53 -2.53
CA TYR A 294 -1.25 -5.52 -3.34
C TYR A 294 -1.23 -4.16 -2.65
N TYR A 295 -2.32 -3.74 -2.01
CA TYR A 295 -2.36 -2.45 -1.31
C TYR A 295 -1.64 -2.46 0.04
N VAL A 296 -1.43 -3.62 0.67
CA VAL A 296 -0.45 -3.77 1.75
C VAL A 296 0.96 -3.39 1.25
N LEU A 297 1.37 -3.95 0.10
CA LEU A 297 2.68 -3.63 -0.49
C LEU A 297 2.78 -2.14 -0.87
N VAL A 298 1.75 -1.57 -1.48
CA VAL A 298 1.71 -0.14 -1.83
C VAL A 298 1.79 0.72 -0.57
N SER A 299 1.01 0.41 0.46
CA SER A 299 1.03 1.09 1.76
C SER A 299 2.41 1.06 2.40
N MET A 300 3.08 -0.11 2.42
CA MET A 300 4.46 -0.22 2.90
C MET A 300 5.40 0.71 2.13
N ILE A 301 5.29 0.74 0.81
CA ILE A 301 6.14 1.57 -0.05
C ILE A 301 5.91 3.06 0.19
N LEU A 302 4.66 3.50 0.26
CA LEU A 302 4.31 4.90 0.49
C LEU A 302 4.75 5.36 1.88
N ASN A 303 4.58 4.51 2.89
CA ASN A 303 5.02 4.79 4.26
C ASN A 303 6.56 4.85 4.36
N VAL A 304 7.27 3.94 3.70
CA VAL A 304 8.75 3.97 3.65
C VAL A 304 9.23 5.19 2.88
N ASP A 305 8.62 5.51 1.74
CA ASP A 305 8.94 6.70 0.93
C ASP A 305 8.62 7.98 1.68
N ARG A 306 7.71 7.96 2.68
CA ARG A 306 7.12 9.16 3.29
C ARG A 306 6.51 10.04 2.21
N THR A 307 5.75 9.41 1.31
CA THR A 307 5.19 10.10 0.16
C THR A 307 4.39 11.33 0.61
N PRO A 308 4.70 12.51 0.09
CA PRO A 308 4.05 13.76 0.49
C PRO A 308 2.61 13.80 -0.02
N ILE A 309 1.75 14.49 0.72
CA ILE A 309 0.41 14.80 0.22
C ILE A 309 0.54 15.95 -0.78
N PRO A 310 -0.02 15.82 -2.00
CA PRO A 310 0.07 16.86 -3.01
C PRO A 310 -0.36 18.25 -2.48
N GLY A 311 0.41 19.27 -2.84
CA GLY A 311 0.18 20.65 -2.39
C GLY A 311 0.49 20.90 -0.90
N GLY A 312 1.15 19.97 -0.21
CA GLY A 312 1.49 20.13 1.21
C GLY A 312 0.28 20.11 2.15
N ALA A 313 -0.83 19.53 1.69
CA ALA A 313 -2.02 19.43 2.51
C ALA A 313 -1.78 18.58 3.77
N LYS A 314 -2.64 18.78 4.78
CA LYS A 314 -2.56 18.00 6.01
C LYS A 314 -2.79 16.51 5.70
N PRO A 315 -2.06 15.59 6.36
CA PRO A 315 -2.35 14.17 6.26
C PRO A 315 -3.83 13.89 6.61
N PRO A 316 -4.58 13.20 5.75
CA PRO A 316 -6.04 13.05 5.91
C PRO A 316 -6.43 12.14 7.07
N LEU A 317 -5.56 11.21 7.46
CA LEU A 317 -5.86 10.24 8.50
C LEU A 317 -5.40 10.75 9.87
N PRO A 318 -6.30 10.79 10.88
CA PRO A 318 -5.90 11.02 12.24
C PRO A 318 -5.10 9.83 12.77
N LEU A 319 -4.16 10.11 13.67
CA LEU A 319 -3.49 9.08 14.45
C LEU A 319 -4.50 8.32 15.30
N LEU A 320 -4.40 6.99 15.30
CA LEU A 320 -5.14 6.16 16.24
C LEU A 320 -4.50 6.29 17.63
N LYS A 321 -5.36 6.37 18.64
CA LYS A 321 -4.96 6.35 20.05
C LYS A 321 -4.89 4.92 20.55
#